data_AF-A0A355U9W7-F1
#
_entry.id   AF-A0A355U9W7-F1
#
_cell.length_a   1.000
_cell.length_b   1.000
_cell.length_c   1.000
_cell.angle_alpha   90.00
_cell.angle_beta   90.00
_cell.angle_gamma   90.00
#
_symmetry.space_group_name_H-M   'P 1'
#
loop_
_entity.id
_entity.type
_entity.pdbx_description
1 polymer ?
#
loop_
_entity_poly.entity_id
_entity_poly.type
_entity_poly.pdbx_seq_one_letter_code
_entity_poly.pdbx_strand_id
1 'polypeptide(L)'
;FIGRILEDFLSNRQMWTIFISGGIIGALLFVVAFNIFPEFHVVVKTKKLLGASGGVTAILVATGMFLPRYVVRPFGLFDVEMRWVALFFVFRDLYMFPVSQNTGGLFAHIGGALFGVIYILHIQGKLGFKLPNFNPLFSKKMGTSKLDEVQIRKQNTAKKNKPNQEEVDAILDKISQSGYDSLSQHEKNTLFKASE
;
A
#
# COMPACT_ATOMS: atom_id res chain seq x y z
N PHE A 1 0.33 2.40 -4.26
CA PHE A 1 -0.58 2.31 -3.10
C PHE A 1 -0.03 1.34 -2.07
N ILE A 2 -0.02 0.03 -2.34
CA ILE A 2 0.44 -0.99 -1.36
C ILE A 2 1.86 -0.76 -0.87
N GLY A 3 2.79 -0.35 -1.76
CA GLY A 3 4.15 -0.01 -1.35
C GLY A 3 4.23 1.09 -0.27
N ARG A 4 3.33 2.08 -0.30
CA ARG A 4 3.30 3.16 0.71
C ARG A 4 2.84 2.66 2.08
N ILE A 5 1.98 1.65 2.12
CA ILE A 5 1.56 1.01 3.39
C ILE A 5 2.77 0.40 4.09
N LEU A 6 3.68 -0.20 3.32
CA LEU A 6 4.85 -0.88 3.86
C LEU A 6 6.02 0.08 4.15
N GLU A 7 6.08 1.24 3.47
CA GLU A 7 7.09 2.29 3.69
C GLU A 7 7.09 2.87 5.12
N ASP A 8 5.95 2.86 5.80
CA ASP A 8 5.86 3.31 7.20
C ASP A 8 6.55 2.35 8.17
N PHE A 9 6.79 1.09 7.74
CA PHE A 9 7.33 0.04 8.61
C PHE A 9 8.69 -0.50 8.13
N LEU A 10 8.99 -0.41 6.85
CA LEU A 10 10.25 -0.85 6.26
C LEU A 10 11.00 0.32 5.65
N SER A 11 12.31 0.31 5.77
CA SER A 11 13.17 1.29 5.11
C SER A 11 13.03 1.22 3.58
N ASN A 12 13.25 2.35 2.91
CA ASN A 12 13.29 2.43 1.44
C ASN A 12 14.20 1.36 0.82
N ARG A 13 15.34 1.06 1.47
CA ARG A 13 16.25 -0.01 1.05
C ARG A 13 15.60 -1.39 1.06
N GLN A 14 14.87 -1.73 2.12
CA GLN A 14 14.17 -3.00 2.24
C GLN A 14 13.07 -3.12 1.19
N MET A 15 12.34 -2.03 0.92
CA MET A 15 11.32 -1.97 -0.15
C MET A 15 11.90 -2.29 -1.53
N TRP A 16 12.99 -1.63 -1.91
CA TRP A 16 13.68 -1.91 -3.17
C TRP A 16 14.28 -3.31 -3.23
N THR A 17 14.76 -3.82 -2.09
CA THR A 17 15.27 -5.20 -2.01
C THR A 17 14.16 -6.20 -2.28
N ILE A 18 12.98 -6.03 -1.67
CA ILE A 18 11.81 -6.89 -1.92
C ILE A 18 11.40 -6.83 -3.39
N PHE A 19 11.26 -5.63 -3.94
CA PHE A 19 10.80 -5.43 -5.31
C PHE A 19 11.76 -6.01 -6.35
N ILE A 20 13.03 -5.63 -6.28
CA ILE A 20 14.03 -6.02 -7.30
C ILE A 20 14.35 -7.50 -7.18
N SER A 21 14.65 -7.99 -5.98
CA SER A 21 14.97 -9.40 -5.78
C SER A 21 13.74 -10.28 -6.04
N GLY A 22 12.53 -9.84 -5.70
CA GLY A 22 11.31 -10.54 -6.06
C GLY A 22 11.12 -10.66 -7.57
N GLY A 23 11.39 -9.58 -8.32
CA GLY A 23 11.41 -9.62 -9.79
C GLY A 23 12.48 -10.55 -10.36
N ILE A 24 13.70 -10.52 -9.82
CA ILE A 24 14.81 -11.38 -10.25
C ILE A 24 14.50 -12.85 -9.96
N ILE A 25 14.04 -13.19 -8.76
CA ILE A 25 13.66 -14.56 -8.40
C ILE A 25 12.48 -15.05 -9.24
N GLY A 26 11.52 -14.17 -9.53
CA GLY A 26 10.45 -14.45 -10.49
C GLY A 26 10.98 -14.79 -11.89
N ALA A 27 11.93 -14.00 -12.41
CA ALA A 27 12.54 -14.27 -13.70
C ALA A 27 13.38 -15.55 -13.71
N LEU A 28 14.11 -15.81 -12.63
CA LEU A 28 14.91 -17.02 -12.46
C LEU A 28 14.01 -18.26 -12.41
N LEU A 29 12.88 -18.19 -11.68
CA LEU A 29 11.90 -19.26 -11.63
C LEU A 29 11.29 -19.55 -12.99
N PHE A 30 10.95 -18.51 -13.77
CA PHE A 30 10.50 -18.66 -15.15
C PHE A 30 11.54 -19.38 -16.01
N VAL A 31 12.80 -18.92 -16.00
CA VAL A 31 13.88 -19.53 -16.81
C VAL A 31 14.08 -21.00 -16.41
N VAL A 32 14.18 -21.28 -15.12
CA VAL A 32 14.37 -22.65 -14.62
C VAL A 32 13.21 -23.54 -15.02
N ALA A 33 11.97 -23.10 -14.80
CA ALA A 33 10.80 -23.90 -15.15
C ALA A 33 10.73 -24.21 -16.64
N PHE A 34 10.97 -23.22 -17.50
CA PHE A 34 10.88 -23.37 -18.96
C PHE A 34 12.01 -24.22 -19.57
N ASN A 35 13.12 -24.41 -18.86
CA ASN A 35 14.22 -25.26 -19.32
C ASN A 35 14.19 -26.66 -18.70
N ILE A 36 13.64 -26.83 -17.50
CA ILE A 36 13.59 -28.13 -16.81
C ILE A 36 12.35 -28.94 -17.20
N PHE A 37 11.16 -28.34 -17.27
CA PHE A 37 9.93 -29.10 -17.50
C PHE A 37 9.71 -29.36 -19.01
N PRO A 38 9.55 -30.63 -19.44
CA PRO A 38 9.41 -30.99 -20.86
C PRO A 38 8.22 -30.31 -21.56
N GLU A 39 7.12 -30.09 -20.83
CA GLU A 39 5.91 -29.40 -21.32
C GLU A 39 6.23 -28.04 -21.97
N PHE A 40 7.28 -27.36 -21.53
CA PHE A 40 7.63 -26.02 -22.01
C PHE A 40 8.69 -26.01 -23.12
N HIS A 41 9.33 -27.14 -23.44
CA HIS A 41 10.41 -27.21 -24.45
C HIS A 41 9.93 -26.80 -25.84
N VAL A 42 8.66 -27.05 -26.17
CA VAL A 42 8.07 -26.70 -27.47
C VAL A 42 7.85 -25.19 -27.62
N VAL A 43 7.65 -24.48 -26.50
CA VAL A 43 7.28 -23.05 -26.49
C VAL A 43 8.36 -22.13 -25.92
N VAL A 44 9.48 -22.68 -25.43
CA VAL A 44 10.56 -21.93 -24.76
C VAL A 44 11.15 -20.81 -25.62
N LYS A 45 11.23 -21.02 -26.94
CA LYS A 45 11.79 -20.03 -27.88
C LYS A 45 10.85 -18.86 -28.20
N THR A 46 9.55 -19.03 -27.97
CA THR A 46 8.53 -18.04 -28.36
C THR A 46 7.91 -17.31 -27.17
N LYS A 47 7.96 -17.92 -25.98
CA LYS A 47 7.43 -17.30 -24.76
C LYS A 47 8.39 -16.26 -24.20
N LYS A 48 7.85 -15.09 -23.90
CA LYS A 48 8.57 -13.97 -23.32
C LYS A 48 8.08 -13.73 -21.90
N LEU A 49 9.01 -13.39 -21.02
CA LEU A 49 8.71 -12.80 -19.72
C LEU A 49 8.89 -11.29 -19.82
N LEU A 50 7.84 -10.53 -19.51
CA LEU A 50 7.91 -9.08 -19.52
C LEU A 50 7.11 -8.48 -18.36
N GLY A 51 7.70 -7.49 -17.70
CA GLY A 51 6.99 -6.60 -16.77
C GLY A 51 7.52 -6.63 -15.35
N ALA A 52 7.22 -5.55 -14.62
CA ALA A 52 7.62 -5.35 -13.23
C ALA A 52 6.74 -6.11 -12.21
N SER A 53 5.74 -6.85 -12.68
CA SER A 53 4.66 -7.38 -11.85
C SER A 53 5.11 -8.43 -10.84
N GLY A 54 6.17 -9.21 -11.12
CA GLY A 54 6.77 -10.10 -10.11
C GLY A 54 7.26 -9.35 -8.86
N GLY A 55 7.89 -8.20 -9.04
CA GLY A 55 8.29 -7.33 -7.92
C GLY A 55 7.10 -6.72 -7.17
N VAL A 56 6.03 -6.36 -7.88
CA VAL A 56 4.78 -5.89 -7.26
C VAL A 56 4.15 -6.99 -6.42
N THR A 57 4.09 -8.22 -6.94
CA THR A 57 3.58 -9.38 -6.19
C THR A 57 4.43 -9.65 -4.96
N ALA A 58 5.75 -9.49 -5.05
CA ALA A 58 6.63 -9.59 -3.88
C ALA A 58 6.28 -8.58 -2.79
N ILE A 59 6.07 -7.30 -3.13
CA ILE A 59 5.62 -6.27 -2.19
C ILE A 59 4.24 -6.62 -1.63
N LEU A 60 3.28 -7.03 -2.47
CA LEU A 60 1.92 -7.38 -2.04
C LEU A 60 1.94 -8.50 -0.99
N VAL A 61 2.64 -9.59 -1.28
CA VAL A 61 2.71 -10.75 -0.38
C VAL A 61 3.52 -10.42 0.88
N ALA A 62 4.62 -9.68 0.76
CA ALA A 62 5.35 -9.18 1.91
C ALA A 62 4.45 -8.32 2.82
N THR A 63 3.64 -7.43 2.24
CA THR A 63 2.71 -6.58 3.00
C THR A 63 1.62 -7.42 3.67
N GLY A 64 1.00 -8.36 2.95
CA GLY A 64 -0.03 -9.24 3.51
C GLY A 64 0.48 -10.18 4.61
N MET A 65 1.76 -10.58 4.55
CA MET A 65 2.40 -11.38 5.60
C MET A 65 2.84 -10.53 6.79
N PHE A 66 3.38 -9.33 6.54
CA PHE A 66 3.93 -8.46 7.58
C PHE A 66 2.84 -7.70 8.36
N LEU A 67 1.78 -7.28 7.66
CA LEU A 67 0.66 -6.52 8.21
C LEU A 67 -0.67 -7.24 7.95
N PRO A 68 -0.86 -8.48 8.44
CA PRO A 68 -1.96 -9.34 8.02
C PRO A 68 -3.35 -8.80 8.37
N ARG A 69 -3.47 -7.99 9.44
CA ARG A 69 -4.72 -7.37 9.91
C ARG A 69 -4.88 -5.92 9.47
N TYR A 70 -3.96 -5.36 8.68
CA TYR A 70 -4.10 -4.01 8.16
C TYR A 70 -5.28 -3.97 7.20
N VAL A 71 -6.23 -3.07 7.44
CA VAL A 71 -7.46 -2.97 6.66
C VAL A 71 -7.26 -1.97 5.51
N VAL A 72 -7.59 -2.41 4.30
CA VAL A 72 -7.68 -1.55 3.12
C VAL A 72 -9.12 -1.51 2.61
N ARG A 73 -9.47 -0.43 1.91
CA ARG A 73 -10.74 -0.30 1.17
C ARG A 73 -10.49 -0.24 -0.33
N PRO A 74 -10.50 -1.38 -1.04
CA PRO A 74 -10.40 -1.38 -2.49
C PRO A 74 -11.48 -0.49 -3.09
N PHE A 75 -11.06 0.52 -3.85
CA PHE A 75 -11.95 1.51 -4.48
C PHE A 75 -12.89 2.26 -3.52
N GLY A 76 -12.64 2.21 -2.20
CA GLY A 76 -13.50 2.82 -1.19
C GLY A 76 -14.80 2.05 -0.87
N LEU A 77 -14.96 0.80 -1.33
CA LEU A 77 -16.25 0.09 -1.27
C LEU A 77 -16.48 -0.70 0.04
N PHE A 78 -15.51 -1.50 0.48
CA PHE A 78 -15.63 -2.36 1.66
C PHE A 78 -14.27 -2.57 2.34
N ASP A 79 -14.30 -2.88 3.63
CA ASP A 79 -13.11 -3.18 4.43
C ASP A 79 -12.63 -4.61 4.20
N VAL A 80 -11.34 -4.76 3.87
CA VAL A 80 -10.69 -6.08 3.74
C VAL A 80 -9.29 -6.05 4.32
N GLU A 81 -8.92 -7.08 5.07
CA GLU A 81 -7.57 -7.19 5.62
C GLU A 81 -6.55 -7.58 4.54
N MET A 82 -5.35 -7.04 4.64
CA MET A 82 -4.27 -7.26 3.67
C MET A 82 -3.89 -8.73 3.48
N ARG A 83 -4.06 -9.60 4.49
CA ARG A 83 -3.86 -11.05 4.32
C ARG A 83 -4.78 -11.65 3.26
N TRP A 84 -6.04 -11.23 3.23
CA TRP A 84 -7.01 -11.74 2.26
C TRP A 84 -6.75 -11.20 0.87
N VAL A 85 -6.32 -9.94 0.77
CA VAL A 85 -5.88 -9.36 -0.51
C VAL A 85 -4.70 -10.15 -1.07
N ALA A 86 -3.66 -10.39 -0.27
CA ALA A 86 -2.49 -11.15 -0.72
C ALA A 86 -2.86 -12.59 -1.11
N LEU A 87 -3.63 -13.29 -0.28
CA LEU A 87 -4.09 -14.66 -0.57
C LEU A 87 -4.92 -14.72 -1.85
N PHE A 88 -5.85 -13.78 -2.05
CA PHE A 88 -6.67 -13.71 -3.26
C PHE A 88 -5.80 -13.68 -4.53
N PHE A 89 -4.80 -12.80 -4.60
CA PHE A 89 -3.93 -12.71 -5.78
C PHE A 89 -3.10 -13.99 -5.99
N VAL A 90 -2.55 -14.57 -4.93
CA VAL A 90 -1.78 -15.83 -5.01
C VAL A 90 -2.66 -16.98 -5.50
N PHE A 91 -3.85 -17.16 -4.92
CA PHE A 91 -4.77 -18.22 -5.33
C PHE A 91 -5.34 -18.00 -6.73
N ARG A 92 -5.60 -16.74 -7.11
CA ARG A 92 -6.03 -16.38 -8.46
C ARG A 92 -4.98 -16.77 -9.50
N ASP A 93 -3.69 -16.54 -9.21
CA ASP A 93 -2.61 -16.91 -10.12
C ASP A 93 -2.44 -18.43 -10.22
N LEU A 94 -2.57 -19.15 -9.11
CA LEU A 94 -2.54 -20.62 -9.10
C LEU A 94 -3.70 -21.22 -9.90
N TYR A 95 -4.91 -20.67 -9.73
CA TYR A 95 -6.10 -21.10 -10.48
C TYR A 95 -5.97 -20.80 -11.99
N MET A 96 -5.35 -19.67 -12.36
CA MET A 96 -5.14 -19.29 -13.76
C MET A 96 -4.00 -20.05 -14.43
N PHE A 97 -3.14 -20.74 -13.68
CA PHE A 97 -1.94 -21.39 -14.20
C PHE A 97 -2.19 -22.36 -15.36
N PRO A 98 -3.21 -23.26 -15.33
CA PRO A 98 -3.43 -24.22 -16.41
C PRO A 98 -4.01 -23.60 -17.69
N VAL A 99 -4.65 -22.43 -17.61
CA VAL A 99 -5.44 -21.84 -18.70
C VAL A 99 -4.85 -20.54 -19.27
N SER A 100 -3.90 -19.94 -18.56
CA SER A 100 -3.35 -18.62 -18.90
C SER A 100 -2.41 -18.70 -20.10
N GLN A 101 -2.61 -17.78 -21.06
CA GLN A 101 -1.67 -17.56 -22.17
C GLN A 101 -0.39 -16.84 -21.72
N ASN A 102 -0.38 -16.26 -20.52
CA ASN A 102 0.73 -15.55 -19.90
C ASN A 102 1.35 -16.37 -18.74
N THR A 103 1.69 -17.63 -19.01
CA THR A 103 2.32 -18.51 -18.02
C THR A 103 3.64 -17.95 -17.49
N GLY A 104 4.40 -17.24 -18.34
CA GLY A 104 5.64 -16.56 -17.92
C GLY A 104 5.40 -15.54 -16.82
N GLY A 105 4.40 -14.67 -16.98
CA GLY A 105 4.00 -13.72 -15.95
C GLY A 105 3.57 -14.40 -14.64
N LEU A 106 2.84 -15.52 -14.71
CA LEU A 106 2.43 -16.28 -13.52
C LEU A 106 3.64 -16.87 -12.77
N PHE A 107 4.64 -17.40 -13.47
CA PHE A 107 5.89 -17.81 -12.82
C PHE A 107 6.60 -16.64 -12.14
N ALA A 108 6.62 -15.46 -12.76
CA ALA A 108 7.19 -14.29 -12.14
C ALA A 108 6.40 -13.84 -10.88
N HIS A 109 5.07 -13.97 -10.88
CA HIS A 109 4.25 -13.72 -9.69
C HIS A 109 4.53 -14.71 -8.59
N ILE A 110 4.63 -16.02 -8.89
CA ILE A 110 4.95 -17.06 -7.92
C ILE A 110 6.34 -16.82 -7.30
N GLY A 111 7.36 -16.55 -8.12
CA GLY A 111 8.71 -16.28 -7.60
C GLY A 111 8.77 -14.99 -6.78
N GLY A 112 8.02 -13.95 -7.18
CA GLY A 112 7.85 -12.74 -6.40
C GLY A 112 7.19 -13.00 -5.05
N ALA A 113 6.07 -13.72 -5.03
CA ALA A 113 5.36 -14.12 -3.82
C ALA A 113 6.27 -14.90 -2.86
N LEU A 114 6.99 -15.90 -3.39
CA LEU A 114 7.94 -16.71 -2.64
C LEU A 114 9.02 -15.84 -1.99
N PHE A 115 9.64 -14.94 -2.76
CA PHE A 115 10.66 -14.05 -2.22
C PHE A 115 10.10 -13.09 -1.16
N GLY A 116 8.88 -12.55 -1.37
CA GLY A 116 8.21 -11.71 -0.40
C GLY A 116 8.06 -12.40 0.97
N VAL A 117 7.61 -13.66 0.97
CA VAL A 117 7.54 -14.49 2.19
C VAL A 117 8.91 -14.68 2.81
N ILE A 118 9.89 -15.14 2.03
CA ILE A 118 11.26 -15.39 2.52
C ILE A 118 11.85 -14.13 3.15
N TYR A 119 11.66 -12.97 2.52
CA TYR A 119 12.21 -11.72 3.03
C TYR A 119 11.56 -11.31 4.36
N ILE A 120 10.24 -11.45 4.50
CA ILE A 120 9.56 -11.16 5.77
C ILE A 120 10.01 -12.12 6.88
N LEU A 121 10.13 -13.41 6.58
CA LEU A 121 10.66 -14.38 7.54
C LEU A 121 12.12 -14.06 7.92
N HIS A 122 12.92 -13.60 6.97
CA HIS A 122 14.31 -13.18 7.20
C HIS A 122 14.39 -12.02 8.21
N ILE A 123 13.65 -10.93 7.97
CA ILE A 123 13.71 -9.75 8.84
C ILE A 123 13.05 -9.99 10.20
N GLN A 124 12.15 -10.97 10.31
CA GLN A 124 11.59 -11.44 11.58
C GLN A 124 12.53 -12.37 12.35
N GLY A 125 13.72 -12.69 11.81
CA GLY A 125 14.68 -13.60 12.45
C GLY A 125 14.25 -15.06 12.45
N LYS A 126 13.27 -15.44 11.62
CA LYS A 126 12.73 -16.81 11.54
C LYS A 126 13.53 -17.72 10.60
N LEU A 127 14.48 -17.17 9.85
CA LEU A 127 15.38 -17.94 8.99
C LEU A 127 16.74 -18.12 9.66
N GLY A 128 17.29 -19.33 9.57
CA GLY A 128 18.63 -19.66 10.09
C GLY A 128 19.79 -19.14 9.22
N PHE A 129 19.51 -18.40 8.15
CA PHE A 129 20.51 -17.86 7.24
C PHE A 129 20.32 -16.35 7.02
N LYS A 130 21.42 -15.67 6.69
CA LYS A 130 21.42 -14.25 6.32
C LYS A 130 21.24 -14.10 4.82
N LEU A 131 20.34 -13.20 4.41
CA LEU A 131 20.25 -12.82 3.01
C LEU A 131 21.43 -11.92 2.62
N PRO A 132 21.88 -11.95 1.35
CA PRO A 132 22.91 -11.06 0.84
C PRO A 132 22.51 -9.60 1.05
N ASN A 133 23.50 -8.78 1.41
CA ASN A 133 23.28 -7.37 1.68
C ASN A 133 23.09 -6.62 0.35
N PHE A 134 21.86 -6.52 -0.14
CA PHE A 134 21.55 -5.81 -1.38
C PHE A 134 21.55 -4.30 -1.15
N ASN A 135 22.35 -3.55 -1.90
CA ASN A 135 22.41 -2.10 -1.81
C ASN A 135 21.93 -1.50 -3.13
N PRO A 136 20.63 -1.19 -3.28
CA PRO A 136 20.11 -0.63 -4.51
C PRO A 136 20.77 0.74 -4.74
N LEU A 137 21.38 0.91 -5.92
CA LEU A 137 22.02 2.15 -6.36
C LEU A 137 21.08 3.38 -6.32
N PHE A 138 19.77 3.14 -6.28
CA PHE A 138 18.71 4.16 -6.20
C PHE A 138 18.22 4.47 -4.78
N SER A 139 18.87 3.96 -3.72
CA SER A 139 18.46 4.20 -2.32
C SER A 139 18.70 5.64 -1.82
N LYS A 140 19.33 6.49 -2.64
CA LYS A 140 19.43 7.93 -2.36
C LYS A 140 17.99 8.44 -2.26
N LYS A 141 17.57 8.85 -1.05
CA LYS A 141 16.22 9.36 -0.72
C LYS A 141 15.59 9.97 -1.97
N MET A 142 14.70 9.23 -2.65
CA MET A 142 13.70 9.90 -3.47
C MET A 142 12.95 10.72 -2.45
N GLY A 143 13.20 12.03 -2.47
CA GLY A 143 12.53 12.98 -1.62
C GLY A 143 11.06 12.59 -1.67
N THR A 144 10.48 12.35 -0.50
CA THR A 144 9.03 12.25 -0.35
C THR A 144 8.48 13.36 -1.23
N SER A 145 7.85 13.02 -2.36
CA SER A 145 7.03 14.01 -3.02
C SER A 145 5.93 14.19 -1.99
N LYS A 146 6.10 15.19 -1.12
CA LYS A 146 5.04 15.70 -0.29
C LYS A 146 3.93 15.92 -1.29
N LEU A 147 2.92 15.06 -1.26
CA LEU A 147 1.66 15.32 -1.93
C LEU A 147 1.31 16.73 -1.49
N ASP A 148 1.17 17.60 -2.48
CA ASP A 148 1.27 19.04 -2.35
C ASP A 148 0.53 19.50 -1.09
N GLU A 149 1.31 19.89 -0.08
CA GLU A 149 0.84 20.34 1.24
C GLU A 149 -0.14 21.53 1.08
N VAL A 150 -0.12 22.17 -0.11
CA VAL A 150 -1.02 23.22 -0.58
C VAL A 150 -2.49 22.77 -0.68
N GLN A 151 -2.79 21.54 -1.11
CA GLN A 151 -4.18 21.06 -1.20
C GLN A 151 -4.78 20.70 0.16
N ILE A 152 -3.98 20.14 1.07
CA ILE A 152 -4.39 19.82 2.44
C ILE A 152 -4.46 21.10 3.30
N ARG A 153 -3.56 22.08 3.10
CA ARG A 153 -3.65 23.38 3.77
C ARG A 153 -4.87 24.18 3.36
N LYS A 154 -5.28 24.18 2.09
CA LYS A 154 -6.50 24.90 1.65
C LYS A 154 -7.78 24.34 2.29
N GLN A 155 -7.85 23.03 2.50
CA GLN A 155 -8.98 22.41 3.21
C GLN A 155 -8.91 22.65 4.74
N ASN A 156 -7.71 22.73 5.32
CA ASN A 156 -7.54 23.03 6.74
C ASN A 156 -7.67 24.52 7.09
N THR A 157 -7.37 25.46 6.17
CA THR A 157 -7.65 26.89 6.39
C THR A 157 -9.14 27.22 6.27
N ALA A 158 -9.90 26.50 5.44
CA ALA A 158 -11.35 26.58 5.44
C ALA A 158 -11.97 26.05 6.75
N LYS A 159 -11.31 25.08 7.40
CA LYS A 159 -11.71 24.54 8.72
C LYS A 159 -11.24 25.38 9.91
N LYS A 160 -10.29 26.30 9.74
CA LYS A 160 -9.72 27.13 10.82
C LYS A 160 -10.49 28.42 11.10
N ASN A 161 -11.49 28.75 10.26
CA ASN A 161 -12.35 29.92 10.43
C ASN A 161 -13.72 29.59 11.05
N LYS A 162 -13.99 28.31 11.36
CA LYS A 162 -15.20 27.94 12.10
C LYS A 162 -14.95 28.16 13.60
N PRO A 163 -15.87 28.84 14.32
CA PRO A 163 -15.70 29.07 15.74
C PRO A 163 -15.69 27.75 16.52
N ASN A 164 -15.13 27.77 17.74
CA ASN A 164 -15.09 26.58 18.59
C ASN A 164 -16.52 26.12 18.92
N GLN A 165 -16.80 24.82 18.80
CA GLN A 165 -18.13 24.26 19.02
C GLN A 165 -18.63 24.51 20.45
N GLU A 166 -17.73 24.43 21.44
CA GLU A 166 -18.04 24.70 22.84
C GLU A 166 -18.46 26.16 23.09
N GLU A 167 -17.90 27.10 22.32
CA GLU A 167 -18.26 28.52 22.39
C GLU A 167 -19.62 28.75 21.73
N VAL A 168 -19.90 28.08 20.60
CA VAL A 168 -21.20 28.14 19.93
C VAL A 168 -22.29 27.57 20.84
N ASP A 169 -22.05 26.42 21.47
CA ASP A 169 -23.02 25.77 22.35
C ASP A 169 -23.33 26.63 23.58
N ALA A 170 -22.31 27.26 24.19
CA ALA A 170 -22.52 28.21 25.30
C ALA A 170 -23.35 29.44 24.90
N ILE A 171 -23.19 29.93 23.67
CA ILE A 171 -24.00 31.04 23.14
C ILE A 171 -25.44 30.57 22.88
N LEU A 172 -25.65 29.36 22.36
CA LEU A 172 -26.99 28.79 22.15
C LEU A 172 -27.74 28.60 23.48
N ASP A 173 -27.05 28.17 24.54
CA ASP A 173 -27.61 28.07 25.89
C ASP A 173 -28.02 29.43 26.44
N LYS A 174 -27.21 30.47 26.21
CA LYS A 174 -27.53 31.84 26.63
C LYS A 174 -28.73 32.42 25.87
N ILE A 175 -28.86 32.14 24.57
CA ILE A 175 -30.06 32.50 23.78
C ILE A 175 -31.29 31.80 24.36
N SER A 176 -31.18 30.50 24.69
CA SER A 176 -32.27 29.70 25.26
C SER A 176 -32.79 30.27 26.58
N GLN A 177 -31.90 30.79 27.43
CA GLN A 177 -32.25 31.33 28.75
C GLN A 177 -32.67 32.81 28.73
N SER A 178 -32.01 33.64 27.94
CA SER A 178 -32.11 35.12 28.03
C SER A 178 -32.50 35.82 26.72
N GLY A 179 -32.68 35.08 25.62
CA GLY A 179 -33.04 35.61 24.31
C GLY A 179 -31.87 36.18 23.52
N TYR A 180 -32.05 36.32 22.20
CA TYR A 180 -30.99 36.72 21.25
C TYR A 180 -30.43 38.13 21.49
N ASP A 181 -31.26 39.04 21.97
CA ASP A 181 -30.85 40.43 22.22
C ASP A 181 -29.86 40.56 23.38
N SER A 182 -29.74 39.52 24.22
CA SER A 182 -28.77 39.45 25.32
C SER A 182 -27.33 39.18 24.86
N LEU A 183 -27.12 38.89 23.56
CA LEU A 183 -25.80 38.62 23.01
C LEU A 183 -24.99 39.89 22.76
N SER A 184 -23.73 39.84 23.15
CA SER A 184 -22.73 40.84 22.79
C SER A 184 -22.43 40.80 21.28
N GLN A 185 -21.86 41.90 20.77
CA GLN A 185 -21.47 42.00 19.36
C GLN A 185 -20.48 40.90 18.94
N HIS A 186 -19.65 40.44 19.87
CA HIS A 186 -18.72 39.34 19.64
C HIS A 186 -19.45 38.00 19.47
N GLU A 187 -20.33 37.65 20.40
CA GLU A 187 -21.13 36.40 20.37
C GLU A 187 -22.00 36.31 19.10
N LYS A 188 -22.61 37.42 18.68
CA LYS A 188 -23.39 37.49 17.41
C LYS A 188 -22.52 37.21 16.19
N ASN A 189 -21.31 37.76 16.15
CA ASN A 189 -20.36 37.52 15.07
C ASN A 189 -19.83 36.07 15.07
N THR A 190 -19.67 35.47 16.24
CA THR A 190 -19.30 34.05 16.40
C THR A 190 -20.39 33.14 15.84
N LEU A 191 -21.67 33.36 16.18
CA LEU A 191 -22.79 32.60 15.61
C LEU A 191 -22.92 32.75 14.10
N PHE A 192 -22.76 33.96 13.58
CA PHE A 192 -22.84 34.22 12.14
C PHE A 192 -21.80 33.40 11.36
N LYS A 193 -20.56 33.35 11.86
CA LYS A 193 -19.48 32.54 11.28
C LYS A 193 -19.68 31.03 11.42
N ALA A 194 -20.46 30.58 12.41
CA ALA A 194 -20.81 29.17 12.55
C ALA A 194 -21.90 28.73 11.56
N SER A 195 -22.75 29.67 11.11
CA SER A 195 -23.86 29.41 10.18
C SER A 195 -23.47 29.44 8.69
N GLU A 196 -22.23 29.83 8.34
CA GLU A 196 -21.62 29.65 7.01
C GLU A 196 -21.02 28.25 6.80
#